data_AF-H6QRY7-F1
#
_entry.id   AF-H6QRY7-F1
#
_cell.length_a   1.000
_cell.length_b   1.000
_cell.length_c   1.000
_cell.angle_alpha   90.00
_cell.angle_beta   90.00
_cell.angle_gamma   90.00
#
_symmetry.space_group_name_H-M   'P 1'
#
loop_
_entity.id
_entity.type
_entity.pdbx_description
1 polymer ?
#
loop_
_entity_poly.entity_id
_entity_poly.type
_entity_poly.pdbx_seq_one_letter_code
_entity_poly.pdbx_strand_id
1 'polypeptide(L)'
;MRQFDKTNQTRSVQSDAIKATLNLQHNCHSANCQVGNTRSTKIERLNTTVKTPEVTHIGDNSFILNSASLHAPEAHRRLADLQINPVTPEHWLDVCQAGLENWGVITVPDHAGLQAEDTPARSPEIPSTPIV
;
A
#
# COMPACT_ATOMS: atom_id res chain seq x y z
N MET A 1 1.96 2.82 -15.38
CA MET A 1 1.86 1.64 -14.49
C MET A 1 2.92 0.65 -14.95
N ARG A 2 3.86 0.25 -14.10
CA ARG A 2 4.99 -0.61 -14.52
C ARG A 2 4.57 -2.08 -14.48
N GLN A 3 4.84 -2.80 -15.57
CA GLN A 3 4.61 -4.23 -15.69
C GLN A 3 5.85 -5.03 -15.28
N PHE A 4 5.62 -6.19 -14.69
CA PHE A 4 6.62 -7.16 -14.27
C PHE A 4 6.27 -8.52 -14.84
N ASP A 5 7.28 -9.22 -15.33
CA ASP A 5 7.12 -10.59 -15.79
C ASP A 5 7.64 -11.57 -14.73
N LYS A 6 6.78 -12.49 -14.30
CA LYS A 6 7.15 -13.56 -13.38
C LYS A 6 8.12 -14.51 -14.09
N THR A 7 9.23 -14.80 -13.42
CA THR A 7 10.14 -15.87 -13.84
C THR A 7 9.71 -17.20 -13.21
N ASN A 8 10.01 -18.32 -13.86
CA ASN A 8 9.79 -19.66 -13.31
C ASN A 8 10.88 -20.07 -12.29
N GLN A 9 11.54 -19.10 -11.67
CA GLN A 9 12.57 -19.34 -10.66
C GLN A 9 11.99 -19.19 -9.26
N THR A 10 12.12 -20.25 -8.47
CA THR A 10 11.85 -20.23 -7.03
C THR A 10 13.18 -20.35 -6.31
N ARG A 11 13.43 -19.49 -5.32
CA ARG A 11 14.64 -19.50 -4.50
C ARG A 11 14.26 -19.48 -3.03
N SER A 12 15.00 -20.22 -2.22
CA SER A 12 14.94 -20.09 -0.77
C SER A 12 15.89 -18.97 -0.33
N VAL A 13 15.40 -18.09 0.53
CA VAL A 13 16.18 -16.98 1.10
C VAL A 13 15.93 -16.94 2.60
N GLN A 14 16.94 -16.50 3.35
CA GLN A 14 16.76 -16.21 4.78
C GLN A 14 15.86 -14.98 4.93
N SER A 15 14.97 -14.98 5.92
CA SER A 15 13.96 -13.93 6.07
C SER A 15 14.56 -12.55 6.34
N ASP A 16 15.69 -12.49 7.04
CA ASP A 16 16.47 -11.27 7.32
C ASP A 16 17.10 -10.64 6.07
N ALA A 17 17.31 -11.43 5.01
CA ALA A 17 17.77 -10.95 3.72
C ALA A 17 16.66 -10.24 2.92
N ILE A 18 15.38 -10.41 3.30
CA ILE A 18 14.25 -9.78 2.61
C ILE A 18 14.15 -8.30 3.01
N LYS A 19 14.46 -7.39 2.09
CA LYS A 19 14.42 -5.95 2.34
C LYS A 19 13.03 -5.32 2.22
N ALA A 20 12.18 -5.88 1.37
CA ALA A 20 10.82 -5.42 1.15
C ALA A 20 10.00 -6.53 0.48
N THR A 21 8.69 -6.49 0.69
CA THR A 21 7.72 -7.27 -0.09
C THR A 21 6.95 -6.32 -1.00
N LEU A 22 6.66 -6.79 -2.22
CA LEU A 22 6.00 -6.01 -3.25
C LEU A 22 4.58 -6.53 -3.46
N ASN A 23 3.64 -5.59 -3.62
CA ASN A 23 2.27 -5.89 -3.97
C ASN A 23 2.11 -5.89 -5.49
N LEU A 24 2.24 -7.09 -6.08
CA LEU A 24 2.04 -7.35 -7.49
C LEU A 24 0.67 -8.00 -7.70
N GLN A 25 -0.11 -7.45 -8.62
CA GLN A 25 -1.42 -7.99 -9.01
C GLN A 25 -1.39 -8.42 -10.47
N HIS A 26 -2.09 -9.49 -10.82
CA HIS A 26 -2.12 -9.97 -12.19
C HIS A 26 -2.68 -8.90 -13.14
N ASN A 27 -2.08 -8.73 -14.32
CA ASN A 27 -2.60 -7.83 -15.35
C ASN A 27 -3.80 -8.47 -16.08
N CYS A 28 -4.91 -8.62 -15.36
CA CYS A 28 -6.10 -9.28 -15.87
C CYS A 28 -6.68 -8.62 -17.12
N HIS A 29 -6.50 -7.29 -17.24
CA HIS A 29 -7.01 -6.53 -18.38
C HIS A 29 -6.27 -6.90 -19.67
N SER A 30 -4.94 -6.79 -19.69
CA SER A 30 -4.16 -7.13 -20.89
C SER A 30 -4.20 -8.62 -21.22
N ALA A 31 -4.36 -9.47 -20.21
CA ALA A 31 -4.51 -10.91 -20.36
C ALA A 31 -5.92 -11.36 -20.76
N ASN A 32 -6.89 -10.44 -20.87
CA ASN A 32 -8.30 -10.73 -21.13
C ASN A 32 -8.87 -11.84 -20.21
N CYS A 33 -8.52 -11.80 -18.92
CA CYS A 33 -9.00 -12.77 -17.95
C CYS A 33 -10.53 -12.73 -17.86
N GLN A 34 -11.14 -13.90 -17.76
CA GLN A 34 -12.59 -14.03 -17.75
C GLN A 34 -13.13 -13.97 -16.33
N VAL A 35 -14.24 -13.27 -16.14
CA VAL A 35 -14.99 -13.31 -14.89
C VAL A 35 -16.11 -14.33 -15.03
N GLY A 36 -16.01 -15.44 -14.31
CA GLY A 36 -17.02 -16.48 -14.25
C GLY A 36 -17.73 -16.49 -12.90
N ASN A 37 -19.01 -16.82 -12.85
CA ASN A 37 -19.70 -17.11 -11.59
C ASN A 37 -19.37 -18.55 -11.17
N THR A 38 -18.12 -18.80 -10.77
CA THR A 38 -17.61 -20.16 -10.47
C THR A 38 -17.44 -20.44 -8.99
N ARG A 39 -17.23 -19.40 -8.17
CA ARG A 39 -16.93 -19.57 -6.75
C ARG A 39 -18.18 -19.86 -5.94
N SER A 40 -18.28 -21.06 -5.38
CA SER A 40 -19.34 -21.41 -4.43
C SER A 40 -19.22 -20.57 -3.17
N THR A 41 -20.31 -19.89 -2.80
CA THR A 41 -20.40 -19.17 -1.53
C THR A 41 -20.69 -20.18 -0.42
N LYS A 42 -20.00 -20.10 0.71
CA LYS A 42 -20.35 -20.88 1.90
C LYS A 42 -21.14 -20.01 2.86
N ILE A 43 -22.32 -20.47 3.27
CA ILE A 43 -23.07 -19.92 4.40
C ILE A 43 -23.11 -21.02 5.45
N GLU A 44 -22.67 -20.73 6.68
CA GLU A 44 -22.66 -21.70 7.79
C GLU A 44 -21.94 -23.03 7.46
N ARG A 45 -20.83 -22.95 6.72
CA ARG A 45 -20.01 -24.09 6.26
C ARG A 45 -20.68 -24.98 5.20
N LEU A 46 -21.91 -24.70 4.80
CA LEU A 46 -22.61 -25.35 3.71
C LEU A 46 -22.36 -24.60 2.40
N ASN A 47 -22.06 -25.35 1.33
CA ASN A 47 -21.96 -24.77 -0.01
C ASN A 47 -23.36 -24.35 -0.45
N THR A 48 -23.52 -23.10 -0.85
CA THR A 48 -24.77 -22.60 -1.42
C THR A 48 -24.74 -22.72 -2.93
N THR A 49 -25.93 -22.71 -3.53
CA THR A 49 -26.13 -22.58 -4.98
C THR A 49 -25.80 -21.17 -5.50
N VAL A 50 -25.62 -20.19 -4.61
CA VAL A 50 -25.24 -18.83 -4.96
C VAL A 50 -23.75 -18.80 -5.31
N LYS A 51 -23.47 -18.66 -6.60
CA LYS A 51 -22.11 -18.51 -7.11
C LYS A 51 -21.73 -17.04 -7.14
N THR A 52 -20.53 -16.74 -6.66
CA THR A 52 -19.94 -15.40 -6.72
C THR A 52 -19.06 -15.27 -7.96
N PRO A 53 -18.96 -14.04 -8.52
CA PRO A 53 -18.01 -13.76 -9.58
C PRO A 53 -16.57 -14.04 -9.11
N GLU A 54 -15.82 -14.75 -9.93
CA GLU A 54 -14.41 -15.08 -9.72
C GLU A 54 -13.67 -14.87 -11.05
N VAL A 55 -12.45 -14.37 -10.96
CA VAL A 55 -11.59 -14.15 -12.13
C VAL A 55 -10.81 -15.42 -12.42
N THR A 56 -11.03 -16.00 -13.59
CA THR A 56 -10.17 -17.04 -14.15
C THR A 56 -8.99 -16.36 -14.84
N HIS A 57 -7.81 -16.46 -14.25
CA HIS A 57 -6.59 -15.91 -14.82
C HIS A 57 -6.15 -16.69 -16.06
N ILE A 58 -5.73 -15.97 -17.09
CA ILE A 58 -5.28 -16.51 -18.37
C ILE A 58 -3.84 -16.04 -18.58
N GLY A 59 -2.89 -16.99 -18.57
CA GLY A 59 -1.47 -16.65 -18.53
C GLY A 59 -1.04 -16.21 -17.14
N ASP A 60 0.16 -16.64 -16.73
CA ASP A 60 0.57 -16.57 -15.31
C ASP A 60 1.78 -15.64 -15.08
N ASN A 61 2.10 -14.81 -16.08
CA ASN A 61 3.39 -14.14 -16.13
C ASN A 61 3.31 -12.62 -16.02
N SER A 62 2.20 -11.98 -16.38
CA SER A 62 2.13 -10.51 -16.41
C SER A 62 1.52 -9.93 -15.14
N PHE A 63 2.29 -9.10 -14.44
CA PHE A 63 1.86 -8.47 -13.18
C PHE A 63 2.08 -6.97 -13.20
N ILE A 64 1.25 -6.26 -12.46
CA ILE A 64 1.28 -4.83 -12.26
C ILE A 64 1.63 -4.56 -10.80
N LEU A 65 2.58 -3.65 -10.58
CA LEU A 65 2.94 -3.19 -9.24
C LEU A 65 1.94 -2.15 -8.72
N ASN A 66 1.42 -2.37 -7.51
CA ASN A 66 0.71 -1.33 -6.76
C ASN A 66 1.72 -0.31 -6.21
N SER A 67 1.96 0.75 -6.99
CA SER A 67 2.93 1.80 -6.63
C SER A 67 2.54 2.64 -5.42
N ALA A 68 1.26 2.62 -5.03
CA ALA A 68 0.70 3.35 -3.89
C ALA A 68 0.49 2.45 -2.66
N SER A 69 1.14 1.28 -2.62
CA SER A 69 1.10 0.39 -1.46
C SER A 69 1.59 1.12 -0.20
N LEU A 70 0.83 1.00 0.90
CA LEU A 70 1.19 1.58 2.20
C LEU A 70 2.32 0.81 2.89
N HIS A 71 2.54 -0.45 2.52
CA HIS A 71 3.69 -1.24 2.99
C HIS A 71 4.89 -1.01 2.06
N ALA A 72 6.07 -0.79 2.65
CA ALA A 72 7.32 -0.49 1.92
C ALA A 72 7.12 0.53 0.77
N PRO A 73 6.51 1.70 1.04
CA PRO A 73 6.04 2.62 0.00
C PRO A 73 7.18 3.16 -0.87
N GLU A 74 8.35 3.39 -0.28
CA GLU A 74 9.53 3.81 -1.03
C GLU A 74 10.00 2.77 -2.04
N ALA A 75 10.04 1.49 -1.66
CA ALA A 75 10.44 0.41 -2.56
C ALA A 75 9.46 0.30 -3.74
N HIS A 76 8.16 0.41 -3.48
CA HIS A 76 7.13 0.39 -4.53
C HIS A 76 7.28 1.58 -5.48
N ARG A 77 7.46 2.80 -4.97
CA ARG A 77 7.59 3.99 -5.81
C ARG A 77 8.88 3.99 -6.62
N ARG A 78 10.02 3.62 -6.02
CA ARG A 78 11.31 3.48 -6.72
C ARG A 78 11.21 2.44 -7.83
N LEU A 79 10.62 1.27 -7.56
CA LEU A 79 10.44 0.24 -8.57
C LEU A 79 9.43 0.63 -9.64
N ALA A 80 8.38 1.37 -9.28
CA ALA A 80 7.43 1.91 -10.26
C ALA A 80 8.05 3.02 -11.14
N ASP A 81 9.28 3.45 -10.85
CA ASP A 81 9.98 4.57 -11.50
C ASP A 81 9.16 5.87 -11.42
N LEU A 82 8.48 6.06 -10.29
CA LEU A 82 7.73 7.28 -10.04
C LEU A 82 8.66 8.34 -9.49
N GLN A 83 8.64 9.52 -10.11
CA GLN A 83 9.29 10.70 -9.54
C GLN A 83 8.56 11.07 -8.25
N ILE A 84 9.27 10.99 -7.13
CA ILE A 84 8.79 11.45 -5.84
C ILE A 84 9.43 12.81 -5.62
N ASN A 85 8.66 13.87 -5.81
CA ASN A 85 9.09 15.19 -5.40
C ASN A 85 8.97 15.29 -3.87
N PRO A 86 10.01 15.78 -3.17
CA PRO A 86 9.89 16.07 -1.75
C PRO A 86 8.74 17.04 -1.51
N VAL A 87 7.87 16.72 -0.55
CA VAL A 87 6.82 17.64 -0.11
C VAL A 87 7.48 18.67 0.79
N THR A 88 7.47 19.94 0.38
CA THR A 88 8.03 21.03 1.19
C THR A 88 7.09 21.40 2.34
N PRO A 89 7.58 22.04 3.41
CA PRO A 89 6.73 22.50 4.50
C PRO A 89 5.58 23.42 4.03
N GLU A 90 5.82 24.26 3.04
CA GLU A 90 4.81 25.16 2.46
C GLU A 90 3.71 24.37 1.76
N HIS A 91 4.09 23.34 0.98
CA HIS A 91 3.14 22.44 0.34
C HIS A 91 2.26 21.71 1.36
N TRP A 92 2.79 21.35 2.53
CA TRP A 92 2.00 20.76 3.60
C TRP A 92 0.93 21.71 4.12
N LEU A 93 1.30 22.99 4.36
CA LEU A 93 0.36 24.01 4.82
C LEU A 93 -0.75 24.24 3.78
N ASP A 94 -0.38 24.35 2.50
CA ASP A 94 -1.34 24.56 1.41
C ASP A 94 -2.34 23.40 1.30
N VAL A 95 -1.86 22.16 1.37
CA VAL A 95 -2.72 20.97 1.28
C VAL A 95 -3.62 20.83 2.51
N CYS A 96 -3.11 21.12 3.72
CA CYS A 96 -3.91 21.11 4.93
C CYS A 96 -5.01 22.18 4.89
N GLN A 97 -4.68 23.39 4.46
CA GLN A 97 -5.64 24.48 4.31
C GLN A 97 -6.73 24.12 3.29
N ALA A 98 -6.35 23.63 2.11
CA ALA A 98 -7.29 23.18 1.08
C ALA A 98 -8.19 22.03 1.57
N GLY A 99 -7.64 21.11 2.39
CA GLY A 99 -8.40 20.05 3.04
C GLY A 99 -9.45 20.59 4.01
N LEU A 100 -9.08 21.55 4.86
CA LEU A 100 -9.98 22.20 5.82
C LEU A 100 -11.13 22.94 5.11
N GLU A 101 -10.81 23.70 4.06
CA GLU A 101 -11.80 24.43 3.25
C GLU A 101 -12.79 23.47 2.58
N ASN A 102 -12.29 22.39 1.95
CA ASN A 102 -13.14 21.37 1.33
C ASN A 102 -14.01 20.62 2.35
N TRP A 103 -13.55 20.49 3.59
CA TRP A 103 -14.33 19.91 4.68
C TRP A 103 -15.33 20.89 5.30
N GLY A 104 -15.34 22.16 4.85
CA GLY A 104 -16.24 23.20 5.34
C GLY A 104 -15.83 23.79 6.69
N VAL A 105 -14.56 23.65 7.09
CA VAL A 105 -14.04 24.27 8.31
C VAL A 105 -13.71 25.74 8.03
N ILE A 106 -14.53 26.65 8.56
CA ILE A 106 -14.44 28.10 8.31
C ILE A 106 -13.72 28.84 9.44
N THR A 107 -13.45 28.16 10.56
CA THR A 107 -12.72 28.70 11.71
C THR A 107 -11.75 27.66 12.23
N VAL A 108 -10.46 27.93 12.06
CA VAL A 108 -9.42 27.22 12.83
C VAL A 108 -9.62 27.65 14.29
N PRO A 109 -9.86 26.73 15.23
CA PRO A 109 -9.93 27.08 16.64
C PRO A 109 -8.63 27.76 17.04
N ASP A 110 -8.75 28.91 17.70
CA ASP A 110 -7.63 29.68 18.18
C ASP A 110 -6.69 28.75 18.97
N HIS A 111 -5.41 28.69 18.58
CA HIS A 111 -4.41 27.80 19.19
C HIS A 111 -4.11 28.17 20.65
N ALA A 112 -4.83 29.14 21.22
CA ALA A 112 -4.75 29.60 22.60
C ALA A 112 -5.04 28.51 23.66
N GLY A 113 -5.42 27.29 23.27
CA GLY A 113 -5.79 26.20 24.19
C GLY A 113 -4.90 24.95 24.19
N LEU A 114 -3.96 24.78 23.26
CA LEU A 114 -3.06 23.62 23.29
C LEU A 114 -1.88 23.93 24.24
N GLN A 115 -2.06 23.61 25.52
CA GLN A 115 -0.93 23.50 26.44
C GLN A 115 0.07 22.47 25.88
N ALA A 116 1.35 22.73 26.03
CA ALA A 116 2.47 21.94 25.51
C ALA A 116 2.62 20.53 26.12
N GLU A 117 1.56 19.96 26.70
CA GLU A 117 1.65 18.81 27.60
C GLU A 117 1.47 17.44 26.91
N ASP A 118 1.14 17.37 25.62
CA ASP A 118 1.03 16.08 24.90
C ASP A 118 2.18 15.85 23.90
N THR A 119 3.40 16.28 24.25
CA THR A 119 4.58 15.67 23.62
C THR A 119 4.71 14.26 24.18
N PRO A 120 4.54 13.18 23.40
CA PRO A 120 4.80 11.84 23.90
C PRO A 120 6.24 11.81 24.40
N ALA A 121 6.43 11.36 25.64
CA ALA A 121 7.75 11.21 26.21
C ALA A 121 8.67 10.55 25.18
N ARG A 122 9.79 11.23 24.86
CA ARG A 122 10.83 10.73 23.96
C ARG A 122 11.06 9.26 24.28
N SER A 123 10.81 8.37 23.30
CA SER A 123 11.06 6.94 23.49
C SER A 123 12.49 6.77 24.02
N PRO A 124 12.70 5.89 25.01
CA PRO A 124 14.02 5.69 25.60
C PRO A 124 15.03 5.41 24.49
N GLU A 125 16.18 6.09 24.54
CA GLU A 125 17.29 5.82 23.64
C GLU A 125 17.68 4.35 23.80
N ILE A 126 17.50 3.55 22.75
CA ILE A 126 18.02 2.18 22.71
C ILE A 126 19.53 2.31 22.59
N PRO A 127 20.32 1.85 23.57
CA PRO A 127 21.78 1.88 23.46
C PRO A 127 22.19 1.08 22.24
N SER A 128 22.98 1.69 21.35
CA SER A 128 23.58 0.99 20.23
C SER A 128 24.53 -0.06 20.78
N THR A 129 24.10 -1.31 20.80
CA THR A 129 25.03 -2.43 21.02
C THR A 129 25.95 -2.53 19.80
N PRO A 130 27.28 -2.53 19.99
CA PRO A 130 28.20 -2.75 18.88
C PRO A 130 28.01 -4.18 18.37
N ILE A 131 27.78 -4.30 17.07
CA ILE A 131 27.83 -5.58 16.38
C ILE A 131 29.30 -6.01 16.36
N VAL A 132 29.61 -7.11 17.02
CA VAL A 132 30.86 -7.88 16.84
C VAL A 132 30.65 -8.87 15.71
#